data_AF-A0A954JZP8-F1
#
_entry.id   AF-A0A954JZP8-F1
#
_cell.length_a   1.000
_cell.length_b   1.000
_cell.length_c   1.000
_cell.angle_alpha   90.00
_cell.angle_beta   90.00
_cell.angle_gamma   90.00
#
_symmetry.space_group_name_H-M   'P 1'
#
loop_
_entity.id
_entity.type
_entity.pdbx_description
1 polymer ?
#
loop_
_entity_poly.entity_id
_entity_poly.type
_entity_poly.pdbx_seq_one_letter_code
_entity_poly.pdbx_strand_id
1 'polypeptide(L)'
;SDGKHFREIWRDRKNMLAHWSTPIHVDGCIYGFSGRHENEGELRCISVKDGSLLWQTTGYEGDLKNLNRDRTTGHIIDTTTGKEIPYPFYGRGSLIQVGKRFIVLGERGTISLVDVDQEQFREHGRFALDEIMYPAWAA
;
A
#
# COMPACT_ATOMS: atom_id res chain seq x y z
N SER A 1 -3.64 -30.31 -17.95
CA SER A 1 -2.78 -29.63 -18.94
C SER A 1 -1.36 -30.10 -18.73
N ASP A 2 -0.54 -30.13 -19.76
CA ASP A 2 0.87 -30.57 -19.74
C ASP A 2 1.84 -29.55 -19.11
N GLY A 3 1.32 -28.47 -18.50
CA GLY A 3 2.09 -27.37 -17.94
C GLY A 3 2.81 -26.50 -18.98
N LYS A 4 2.66 -26.77 -20.27
CA LYS A 4 3.37 -26.06 -21.35
C LYS A 4 2.51 -25.00 -22.04
N HIS A 5 1.21 -25.05 -21.82
CA HIS A 5 0.26 -24.12 -22.39
C HIS A 5 -0.49 -23.36 -21.29
N PHE A 6 -0.53 -22.03 -21.41
CA PHE A 6 -1.37 -21.17 -20.59
C PHE A 6 -2.37 -20.43 -21.48
N ARG A 7 -3.54 -20.12 -20.93
CA ARG A 7 -4.50 -19.21 -21.54
C ARG A 7 -4.43 -17.90 -20.78
N GLU A 8 -4.07 -16.83 -21.47
CA GLU A 8 -4.17 -15.48 -20.92
C GLU A 8 -5.65 -15.12 -20.72
N ILE A 9 -6.03 -14.75 -19.50
CA ILE A 9 -7.39 -14.31 -19.17
C ILE A 9 -7.52 -12.81 -19.42
N TRP A 10 -6.51 -12.05 -19.00
CA TRP A 10 -6.40 -10.62 -19.21
C TRP A 10 -4.93 -10.21 -19.09
N ARG A 11 -4.61 -9.02 -19.60
CA ARG A 11 -3.29 -8.40 -19.50
C ARG A 11 -3.45 -6.89 -19.44
N ASP A 12 -2.87 -6.28 -18.42
CA ASP A 12 -2.71 -4.84 -18.32
C ASP A 12 -1.31 -4.51 -17.81
N ARG A 13 -0.57 -3.70 -18.58
CA ARG A 13 0.82 -3.33 -18.26
C ARG A 13 0.94 -2.21 -17.24
N LYS A 14 -0.16 -1.53 -16.90
CA LYS A 14 -0.19 -0.35 -16.03
C LYS A 14 -0.99 -0.58 -14.74
N ASN A 15 -1.69 -1.71 -14.63
CA ASN A 15 -2.57 -1.95 -13.50
C ASN A 15 -1.83 -2.31 -12.19
N MET A 16 -0.67 -2.96 -12.28
CA MET A 16 0.12 -3.29 -11.10
C MET A 16 1.62 -3.11 -11.41
N LEU A 17 2.14 -1.92 -11.12
CA LEU A 17 3.56 -1.60 -11.25
C LEU A 17 4.29 -1.98 -9.94
N ALA A 18 4.36 -3.28 -9.66
CA ALA A 18 4.71 -3.82 -8.34
C ALA A 18 6.14 -3.54 -7.85
N HIS A 19 7.03 -3.02 -8.70
CA HIS A 19 8.48 -2.89 -8.44
C HIS A 19 9.07 -4.16 -7.81
N TRP A 20 9.49 -4.08 -6.55
CA TRP A 20 10.07 -5.17 -5.76
C TRP A 20 9.12 -5.75 -4.72
N SER A 21 7.84 -5.35 -4.73
CA SER A 21 6.79 -5.97 -3.92
C SER A 21 6.14 -7.13 -4.66
N THR A 22 5.70 -8.15 -3.92
CA THR A 22 4.95 -9.28 -4.49
C THR A 22 3.46 -9.10 -4.21
N PRO A 23 2.60 -8.94 -5.23
CA PRO A 23 1.16 -8.92 -5.03
C PRO A 23 0.64 -10.25 -4.49
N ILE A 24 -0.37 -10.20 -3.62
CA ILE A 24 -0.95 -11.36 -2.95
C ILE A 24 -2.35 -11.62 -3.51
N HIS A 25 -2.62 -12.86 -3.91
CA HIS A 25 -3.95 -13.28 -4.36
C HIS A 25 -4.74 -13.93 -3.22
N VAL A 26 -5.91 -13.37 -2.88
CA VAL A 26 -6.85 -13.92 -1.88
C VAL A 26 -8.28 -13.67 -2.36
N ASP A 27 -9.16 -14.67 -2.21
CA ASP A 27 -10.61 -14.58 -2.45
C ASP A 27 -11.01 -13.89 -3.77
N GLY A 28 -10.29 -14.20 -4.85
CA GLY A 28 -10.58 -13.67 -6.19
C GLY A 28 -10.02 -12.27 -6.46
N CYS A 29 -9.23 -11.71 -5.54
CA CYS A 29 -8.59 -10.41 -5.66
C CYS A 29 -7.07 -10.50 -5.60
N ILE A 30 -6.39 -9.64 -6.35
CA ILE A 30 -4.95 -9.38 -6.26
C ILE A 30 -4.77 -8.07 -5.49
N TYR A 31 -4.12 -8.16 -4.34
CA TYR A 31 -3.73 -7.01 -3.52
C TYR A 31 -2.26 -6.71 -3.75
N GLY A 32 -1.91 -5.46 -4.04
CA GLY A 32 -0.52 -5.09 -4.26
C GLY A 32 -0.30 -3.60 -4.40
N PHE A 33 0.94 -3.18 -4.22
CA PHE A 33 1.34 -1.79 -4.45
C PHE A 33 1.67 -1.54 -5.91
N SER A 34 1.26 -0.37 -6.41
CA SER A 34 1.53 0.09 -7.77
C SER A 34 1.97 1.54 -7.73
N GLY A 35 2.93 1.92 -8.59
CA GLY A 35 3.33 3.32 -8.83
C GLY A 35 4.79 3.40 -9.25
N ARG A 36 5.17 4.25 -10.22
CA ARG A 36 6.58 4.31 -10.68
C ARG A 36 7.46 5.06 -9.67
N HIS A 37 6.89 6.11 -9.08
CA HIS A 37 7.51 6.99 -8.09
C HIS A 37 6.72 6.98 -6.77
N GLU A 38 7.34 7.45 -5.68
CA GLU A 38 6.74 7.44 -4.33
C GLU A 38 5.38 8.15 -4.29
N ASN A 39 5.28 9.31 -4.94
CA ASN A 39 4.07 10.14 -4.99
C ASN A 39 2.95 9.56 -5.86
N GLU A 40 3.22 8.48 -6.60
CA GLU A 40 2.25 7.72 -7.39
C GLU A 40 1.87 6.40 -6.71
N GLY A 41 2.51 6.08 -5.58
CA GLY A 41 2.39 4.81 -4.90
C GLY A 41 1.04 4.64 -4.22
N GLU A 42 0.36 3.54 -4.55
CA GLU A 42 -0.93 3.20 -3.97
C GLU A 42 -1.09 1.69 -3.81
N LEU A 43 -1.82 1.29 -2.77
CA LEU A 43 -2.30 -0.07 -2.57
C LEU A 43 -3.57 -0.26 -3.41
N ARG A 44 -3.58 -1.29 -4.26
CA ARG A 44 -4.70 -1.61 -5.16
C ARG A 44 -5.30 -2.97 -4.83
N CYS A 45 -6.60 -3.10 -5.08
CA CYS A 45 -7.30 -4.36 -5.22
C CYS A 45 -7.78 -4.54 -6.66
N ILE A 46 -7.33 -5.63 -7.29
CA ILE A 46 -7.67 -5.96 -8.68
C ILE A 46 -8.45 -7.27 -8.72
N SER A 47 -9.55 -7.31 -9.45
CA SER A 47 -10.30 -8.52 -9.76
C SER A 47 -9.46 -9.51 -10.57
N VAL A 48 -9.30 -10.74 -10.07
CA VAL A 48 -8.64 -11.83 -10.82
C VAL A 48 -9.43 -12.22 -12.06
N LYS A 49 -10.75 -12.02 -12.06
CA LYS A 49 -11.65 -12.46 -13.13
C LYS A 49 -11.35 -11.76 -14.45
N ASP A 50 -11.12 -10.46 -14.40
CA ASP A 50 -11.06 -9.59 -15.58
C ASP A 50 -9.96 -8.53 -15.51
N GLY A 51 -9.22 -8.43 -14.41
CA GLY A 51 -8.18 -7.43 -14.23
C GLY A 51 -8.75 -6.04 -13.94
N SER A 52 -10.03 -5.89 -13.60
CA SER A 52 -10.60 -4.60 -13.22
C SER A 52 -10.04 -4.11 -11.88
N LEU A 53 -9.77 -2.81 -11.78
CA LEU A 53 -9.45 -2.15 -10.52
C LEU A 53 -10.74 -2.01 -9.69
N LEU A 54 -10.80 -2.63 -8.52
CA LEU A 54 -11.95 -2.57 -7.63
C LEU A 54 -11.87 -1.37 -6.69
N TRP A 55 -10.71 -1.17 -6.07
CA TRP A 55 -10.41 0.01 -5.28
C TRP A 55 -8.90 0.27 -5.21
N GLN A 56 -8.54 1.47 -4.80
CA GLN A 56 -7.16 1.87 -4.52
C GLN A 56 -7.10 2.87 -3.36
N THR A 57 -5.98 2.89 -2.64
CA THR A 57 -5.73 3.86 -1.57
C THR A 57 -4.25 4.24 -1.49
N THR A 58 -3.98 5.50 -1.20
CA THR A 58 -2.63 5.98 -0.86
C THR A 58 -2.33 5.81 0.64
N GLY A 59 -3.31 5.37 1.43
CA GLY A 59 -3.22 5.26 2.88
C GLY A 59 -3.59 6.53 3.65
N TYR A 60 -3.89 7.65 3.00
CA TYR A 60 -4.26 8.90 3.67
C TYR A 60 -5.43 9.59 2.97
N GLU A 61 -6.47 9.91 3.73
CA GLU A 61 -7.69 10.58 3.24
C GLU A 61 -7.85 12.01 3.76
N GLY A 62 -6.91 12.51 4.57
CA GLY A 62 -6.98 13.85 5.17
C GLY A 62 -6.52 14.98 4.24
N ASP A 63 -6.65 16.22 4.70
CA ASP A 63 -6.14 17.39 3.97
C ASP A 63 -4.63 17.54 4.20
N LEU A 64 -3.88 17.64 3.10
CA LEU A 64 -2.43 17.91 3.11
C LEU A 64 -2.07 19.24 3.77
N LYS A 65 -2.97 20.23 3.75
CA LYS A 65 -2.75 21.53 4.41
C LYS A 65 -2.68 21.41 5.93
N ASN A 66 -3.22 20.32 6.48
CA ASN A 66 -3.20 20.04 7.91
C ASN A 66 -1.93 19.30 8.33
N LEU A 67 -0.95 19.15 7.42
CA LEU A 67 0.29 18.48 7.70
C LEU A 67 1.46 19.46 7.61
N ASN A 68 2.31 19.43 8.62
CA ASN A 68 3.59 20.12 8.62
C ASN A 68 4.72 19.10 8.80
N ARG A 69 5.86 19.34 8.17
CA ARG A 69 7.07 18.55 8.40
C ARG A 69 7.99 19.33 9.33
N ASP A 70 8.27 18.75 10.49
CA ASP A 70 9.27 19.29 11.40
C ASP A 70 10.61 19.38 10.66
N ARG A 71 11.24 20.56 10.67
CA ARG A 71 12.47 20.80 9.89
C ARG A 71 13.71 20.22 10.56
N THR A 72 13.63 19.91 11.85
CA THR A 72 14.72 19.37 12.66
C THR A 72 14.68 17.84 12.65
N THR A 73 13.53 17.24 12.93
CA THR A 73 13.39 15.77 12.98
C THR A 73 12.98 15.17 11.63
N GLY A 74 12.33 15.95 10.78
CA GLY A 74 11.75 15.46 9.53
C GLY A 74 10.41 14.75 9.71
N HIS A 75 9.90 14.64 10.94
CA HIS A 75 8.64 13.99 11.28
C HIS A 75 7.43 14.80 10.82
N ILE A 76 6.30 14.14 10.66
CA ILE A 76 5.05 14.78 10.23
C ILE A 76 4.22 15.12 11.45
N ILE A 77 3.75 16.36 11.51
CA ILE A 77 2.89 16.89 12.55
C ILE A 77 1.53 17.19 11.93
N ASP A 78 0.47 16.61 12.49
CA ASP A 78 -0.90 17.04 12.22
C ASP A 78 -1.13 18.38 12.93
N THR A 79 -1.34 19.45 12.17
CA THR A 79 -1.48 20.81 12.69
C THR A 79 -2.82 21.06 13.36
N THR A 80 -3.81 20.19 13.14
CA THR A 80 -5.12 20.27 13.80
C THR A 80 -5.05 19.72 15.21
N THR A 81 -4.26 18.66 15.43
CA THR A 81 -4.13 18.00 16.74
C THR A 81 -2.84 18.39 17.49
N GLY A 82 -1.85 18.92 16.78
CA GLY A 82 -0.51 19.19 17.29
C GLY A 82 0.34 17.92 17.52
N LYS A 83 -0.13 16.76 17.09
CA LYS A 83 0.54 15.48 17.31
C LYS A 83 1.44 15.13 16.15
N GLU A 84 2.58 14.53 16.49
CA GLU A 84 3.37 13.79 15.52
C GLU A 84 2.60 12.55 15.06
N ILE A 85 2.67 12.26 13.76
CA ILE A 85 2.05 11.10 13.12
C ILE A 85 3.07 10.37 12.24
N PRO A 86 2.90 9.05 12.02
CA PRO A 86 3.63 8.33 10.98
C PRO A 86 3.49 9.00 9.62
N TYR A 87 4.42 8.71 8.70
CA TYR A 87 4.30 9.23 7.35
C TYR A 87 2.94 8.81 6.74
N PRO A 88 2.12 9.77 6.29
CA PRO A 88 0.69 9.52 6.06
C PRO A 88 0.44 8.63 4.84
N PHE A 89 1.25 8.79 3.79
CA PHE A 89 1.12 8.01 2.57
C PHE A 89 1.95 6.73 2.63
N TYR A 90 1.47 5.67 1.98
CA TYR A 90 2.23 4.44 1.89
C TYR A 90 3.31 4.46 0.82
N GLY A 91 3.18 5.21 -0.27
CA GLY A 91 4.12 5.12 -1.38
C GLY A 91 4.16 3.71 -2.00
N ARG A 92 5.32 3.26 -2.48
CA ARG A 92 5.49 1.97 -3.20
C ARG A 92 5.68 0.77 -2.26
N GLY A 93 4.87 0.67 -1.21
CA GLY A 93 5.03 -0.26 -0.09
C GLY A 93 4.96 -1.76 -0.42
N SER A 94 4.83 -2.59 0.62
CA SER A 94 4.65 -4.03 0.53
C SER A 94 3.57 -4.54 1.50
N LEU A 95 3.16 -5.79 1.30
CA LEU A 95 2.11 -6.46 2.07
C LEU A 95 2.64 -7.80 2.59
N ILE A 96 2.30 -8.13 3.82
CA ILE A 96 2.43 -9.48 4.38
C ILE A 96 1.05 -9.94 4.86
N GLN A 97 0.57 -11.07 4.37
CA GLN A 97 -0.65 -11.68 4.89
C GLN A 97 -0.36 -12.43 6.21
N VAL A 98 -1.14 -12.14 7.25
CA VAL A 98 -1.09 -12.81 8.56
C VAL A 98 -2.49 -13.28 8.92
N GLY A 99 -2.78 -14.56 8.65
CA GLY A 99 -4.12 -15.11 8.78
C GLY A 99 -5.10 -14.41 7.84
N LYS A 100 -6.13 -13.75 8.39
CA LYS A 100 -7.12 -12.98 7.62
C LYS A 100 -6.75 -11.50 7.43
N ARG A 101 -5.69 -11.04 8.10
CA ARG A 101 -5.25 -9.64 8.09
C ARG A 101 -4.03 -9.47 7.20
N PHE A 102 -3.73 -8.22 6.89
CA PHE A 102 -2.49 -7.83 6.24
C PHE A 102 -1.73 -6.83 7.08
N ILE A 103 -0.42 -6.94 7.06
CA ILE A 103 0.50 -5.91 7.51
C ILE A 103 0.99 -5.17 6.27
N VAL A 104 0.85 -3.85 6.27
CA VAL A 104 1.44 -2.95 5.27
C VAL A 104 2.75 -2.42 5.80
N LEU A 105 3.80 -2.46 4.98
CA LEU A 105 5.00 -1.65 5.16
C LEU A 105 5.02 -0.57 4.06
N GLY A 106 4.78 0.67 4.45
CA GLY A 106 4.91 1.82 3.56
C GLY A 106 6.37 2.17 3.29
N GLU A 107 6.60 2.87 2.18
CA GLU A 107 7.91 3.25 1.67
C GLU A 107 8.75 4.02 2.71
N ARG A 108 8.13 4.83 3.57
CA ARG A 108 8.81 5.58 4.65
C ARG A 108 8.62 4.98 6.05
N GLY A 109 8.55 3.65 6.15
CA GLY A 109 8.56 2.96 7.44
C GLY A 109 7.23 2.96 8.21
N THR A 110 6.15 3.48 7.61
CA THR A 110 4.81 3.35 8.19
C THR A 110 4.39 1.88 8.17
N ILE A 111 4.14 1.31 9.34
CA ILE A 111 3.62 -0.04 9.51
C ILE A 111 2.15 0.05 9.90
N SER A 112 1.27 -0.63 9.16
CA SER A 112 -0.18 -0.59 9.39
C SER A 112 -0.78 -1.99 9.41
N LEU A 113 -1.78 -2.20 10.27
CA LEU A 113 -2.58 -3.42 10.29
C LEU A 113 -3.91 -3.16 9.57
N VAL A 114 -4.21 -3.96 8.55
CA VAL A 114 -5.37 -3.72 7.68
C VAL A 114 -6.19 -5.00 7.45
N ASP A 115 -7.50 -4.82 7.32
CA ASP A 115 -8.41 -5.80 6.68
C ASP A 115 -8.70 -5.32 5.26
N VAL A 116 -8.71 -6.23 4.30
CA VAL A 116 -9.03 -5.94 2.90
C VAL A 116 -9.95 -7.01 2.34
N ASP A 117 -10.91 -6.59 1.50
CA ASP A 117 -11.76 -7.46 0.70
C ASP A 117 -12.00 -6.85 -0.69
N GLN A 118 -12.99 -7.34 -1.45
CA GLN A 118 -13.27 -6.82 -2.80
C GLN A 118 -13.88 -5.40 -2.79
N GLU A 119 -14.45 -4.99 -1.68
CA GLU A 119 -15.26 -3.77 -1.54
C GLU A 119 -14.51 -2.67 -0.77
N GLN A 120 -13.71 -3.05 0.23
CA GLN A 120 -13.09 -2.09 1.14
C GLN A 120 -11.65 -2.41 1.52
N PHE A 121 -10.96 -1.32 1.82
CA PHE A 121 -9.73 -1.28 2.59
C PHE A 121 -10.07 -0.68 3.97
N ARG A 122 -9.70 -1.36 5.05
CA ARG A 122 -9.89 -0.88 6.42
C ARG A 122 -8.60 -0.97 7.22
N GLU A 123 -8.06 0.18 7.58
CA GLU A 123 -6.96 0.25 8.53
C GLU A 123 -7.46 0.23 9.99
N HIS A 124 -6.80 -0.57 10.83
CA HIS A 124 -7.07 -0.64 12.28
C HIS A 124 -6.17 0.28 13.10
N GLY A 125 -5.00 0.60 12.57
CA GLY A 125 -4.02 1.49 13.18
C GLY A 125 -2.66 1.34 12.52
N ARG A 126 -1.79 2.30 12.85
CA ARG A 126 -0.43 2.39 12.30
C ARG A 126 0.54 2.98 13.28
N PHE A 127 1.82 2.71 13.04
CA PHE A 127 2.96 3.33 13.72
C PHE A 127 4.12 3.48 12.72
N ALA A 128 5.21 4.11 13.12
CA ALA A 128 6.45 4.17 12.35
C ALA A 128 7.62 3.66 13.20
N LEU A 129 8.66 3.19 12.52
CA LEU A 129 9.94 2.85 13.13
C LEU A 129 10.99 3.84 12.63
N ASP A 130 11.64 4.55 13.55
CA ASP A 130 12.69 5.53 13.24
C ASP A 130 13.90 4.85 12.59
N GLU A 131 14.06 3.53 12.73
CA GLU A 131 15.11 2.76 12.09
C GLU A 131 14.89 2.59 10.57
N ILE A 132 13.67 2.80 10.06
CA ILE A 132 13.29 2.63 8.64
C ILE A 132 13.03 4.01 7.99
N MET A 133 14.06 4.86 7.95
CA MET A 133 13.94 6.21 7.37
C MET A 133 14.17 6.28 5.85
N TYR A 134 14.78 5.25 5.28
CA TYR A 134 15.01 5.15 3.84
C TYR A 134 13.93 4.32 3.17
N PRO A 135 13.68 4.54 1.86
CA PRO A 135 12.73 3.74 1.10
C PRO A 135 12.92 2.23 1.31
N ALA A 136 11.90 1.58 1.88
CA ALA A 136 11.86 0.15 2.12
C ALA A 136 10.70 -0.47 1.33
N TRP A 137 11.00 -1.52 0.55
CA TRP A 137 10.07 -2.12 -0.40
C TRP A 137 9.97 -3.64 -0.29
N ALA A 138 10.90 -4.28 0.41
CA ALA A 138 10.94 -5.73 0.60
C ALA A 138 10.41 -6.06 2.00
N ALA A 139 9.43 -6.94 2.08
CA ALA A 139 8.92 -7.53 3.30
C ALA A 139 8.62 -9.01 3.06
#